data_AF-A0A3C0NR91-F1
#
_entry.id   AF-A0A3C0NR91-F1
#
_cell.length_a   1.000
_cell.length_b   1.000
_cell.length_c   1.000
_cell.angle_alpha   90.00
_cell.angle_beta   90.00
_cell.angle_gamma   90.00
#
_symmetry.space_group_name_H-M   'P 1'
#
loop_
_entity.id
_entity.type
_entity.pdbx_description
1 polymer ?
#
loop_
_entity_poly.entity_id
_entity_poly.type
_entity_poly.pdbx_seq_one_letter_code
_entity_poly.pdbx_strand_id
1 'polypeptide(L)'
;VALLGNSIATGCGLYVLITVLGPISGAHFNPLVSLMMWQANVINLKNAIGYISAQCIGAILGVWLTHLMFGLSLIEVSSKPRNGVGQWLSELVSTMILLTLIRLALKYASEKVAMLIAMTVTAGYWFTSSTFFANPAVTIARTLTDTFVGIAPADLLLFISAQFVALLFTVFWMKLEAK
;
A
#
# COMPACT_ATOMS: atom_id res chain seq x y z
N VAL A 1 -1.36 -18.96 -11.80
CA VAL A 1 -0.61 -19.35 -10.58
C VAL A 1 0.05 -18.15 -9.90
N ALA A 2 0.86 -17.33 -10.59
CA ALA A 2 1.58 -16.20 -9.98
C ALA A 2 0.68 -15.20 -9.20
N LEU A 3 -0.46 -14.79 -9.78
CA LEU A 3 -1.39 -13.87 -9.10
C LEU A 3 -1.96 -14.47 -7.80
N LEU A 4 -2.40 -15.73 -7.83
CA LEU A 4 -2.93 -16.44 -6.66
C LEU A 4 -1.88 -16.53 -5.55
N GLY A 5 -0.68 -17.01 -5.87
CA GLY A 5 0.41 -17.11 -4.90
C GLY A 5 0.78 -15.75 -4.29
N ASN A 6 0.87 -14.71 -5.12
CA ASN A 6 1.16 -13.35 -4.67
C ASN A 6 0.07 -12.79 -3.74
N SER A 7 -1.21 -13.01 -4.09
CA SER A 7 -2.35 -12.54 -3.28
C SER A 7 -2.38 -13.17 -1.89
N ILE A 8 -2.21 -14.50 -1.80
CA ILE A 8 -2.20 -15.22 -0.52
C ILE A 8 -0.97 -14.83 0.30
N ALA A 9 0.22 -14.81 -0.30
CA ALA A 9 1.45 -14.44 0.41
C ALA A 9 1.37 -13.02 0.97
N THR A 10 0.88 -12.05 0.17
CA THR A 10 0.72 -10.67 0.61
C THR A 10 -0.32 -10.57 1.73
N GLY A 11 -1.48 -11.19 1.57
CA GLY A 11 -2.55 -11.19 2.58
C GLY A 11 -2.13 -11.79 3.91
N CYS A 12 -1.61 -13.02 3.89
CA CYS A 12 -1.13 -13.70 5.08
C CYS A 12 0.03 -12.93 5.75
N GLY A 13 0.97 -12.42 4.96
CA GLY A 13 2.08 -11.61 5.47
C GLY A 13 1.59 -10.34 6.16
N LEU A 14 0.68 -9.59 5.55
CA LEU A 14 0.08 -8.40 6.16
C LEU A 14 -0.71 -8.74 7.41
N TYR A 15 -1.47 -9.84 7.43
CA TYR A 15 -2.21 -10.26 8.63
C TYR A 15 -1.25 -10.45 9.81
N VAL A 16 -0.18 -11.20 9.61
CA VAL A 16 0.83 -11.46 10.64
C VAL A 16 1.52 -10.17 11.06
N LEU A 17 2.01 -9.37 10.11
CA LEU A 17 2.74 -8.14 10.40
C LEU A 17 1.88 -7.12 11.15
N ILE A 18 0.63 -6.91 10.74
CA ILE A 18 -0.27 -5.97 11.41
C ILE A 18 -0.65 -6.48 12.79
N THR A 19 -0.91 -7.78 12.96
CA THR A 19 -1.23 -8.37 14.27
C THR A 19 -0.09 -8.16 15.27
N VAL A 20 1.16 -8.40 14.85
CA VAL A 20 2.32 -8.35 15.75
C VAL A 20 2.84 -6.92 15.95
N LEU A 21 2.88 -6.11 14.88
CA LEU A 21 3.51 -4.78 14.91
C LEU A 21 2.50 -3.64 15.11
N GLY A 22 1.20 -3.94 15.04
CA GLY A 22 0.11 -3.02 15.31
C GLY A 22 0.19 -2.39 16.71
N PRO A 23 0.34 -3.17 17.79
CA PRO A 23 0.50 -2.63 19.15
C PRO A 23 1.76 -1.76 19.34
N ILE A 24 2.78 -1.92 18.50
CA ILE A 24 4.07 -1.22 18.61
C ILE A 24 4.06 0.10 17.83
N SER A 25 3.47 0.10 16.62
CA SER A 25 3.60 1.18 15.64
C SER A 25 2.28 1.59 14.97
N GLY A 26 1.17 0.95 15.30
CA GLY A 26 -0.06 1.06 14.49
C GLY A 26 0.03 0.39 13.12
N ALA A 27 1.18 -0.21 12.76
CA ALA A 27 1.38 -1.02 11.55
C ALA A 27 0.91 -0.34 10.25
N HIS A 28 1.24 0.94 10.08
CA HIS A 28 0.73 1.70 8.92
C HIS A 28 1.14 1.11 7.58
N PHE A 29 2.40 0.65 7.46
CA PHE A 29 3.02 0.04 6.26
C PHE A 29 2.81 0.76 4.91
N ASN A 30 2.30 1.99 4.92
CA ASN A 30 1.86 2.73 3.75
C ASN A 30 1.94 4.24 4.04
N PRO A 31 2.64 5.02 3.19
CA PRO A 31 2.75 6.47 3.35
C PRO A 31 1.40 7.17 3.48
N LEU A 32 0.38 6.75 2.74
CA LEU A 32 -0.94 7.39 2.77
C LEU A 32 -1.71 7.08 4.04
N VAL A 33 -1.51 5.91 4.65
CA VAL A 33 -2.07 5.60 5.97
C VAL A 33 -1.42 6.50 7.02
N SER A 34 -0.09 6.68 6.97
CA SER A 34 0.61 7.62 7.87
C SER A 34 0.12 9.06 7.71
N LEU A 35 -0.08 9.53 6.48
CA LEU A 35 -0.63 10.86 6.22
C LEU A 35 -2.08 11.00 6.70
N MET A 36 -2.91 9.98 6.50
CA MET A 36 -4.29 9.95 7.01
C MET A 36 -4.32 10.02 8.54
N MET A 37 -3.45 9.27 9.22
CA MET A 37 -3.33 9.30 10.69
C MET A 37 -2.80 10.64 11.20
N TRP A 38 -1.84 11.25 10.51
CA TRP A 38 -1.38 12.61 10.82
C TRP A 38 -2.50 13.64 10.69
N GLN A 39 -3.27 13.58 9.59
CA GLN A 39 -4.39 14.49 9.37
C GLN A 39 -5.55 14.28 10.36
N ALA A 40 -5.69 13.06 10.88
CA ALA A 40 -6.60 12.72 11.98
C ALA A 40 -6.06 13.10 13.37
N ASN A 41 -4.89 13.76 13.45
CA ASN A 41 -4.18 14.10 14.69
C ASN A 41 -3.83 12.90 15.59
N VAL A 42 -3.75 11.69 15.02
CA VAL A 42 -3.34 10.47 15.74
C VAL A 42 -1.82 10.44 15.93
N ILE A 43 -1.06 10.98 14.96
CA ILE A 43 0.39 11.13 15.04
C ILE A 43 0.81 12.56 14.68
N ASN A 44 1.97 13.00 15.19
CA ASN A 44 2.55 14.28 14.79
C ASN A 44 3.32 14.18 13.46
N LEU A 45 3.67 15.34 12.88
CA LEU A 45 4.36 15.43 11.58
C LEU A 45 5.73 14.73 11.58
N LYS A 46 6.50 14.82 12.67
CA LYS A 46 7.80 14.17 12.80
C LYS A 46 7.67 12.64 12.68
N ASN A 47 6.67 12.07 13.35
CA ASN A 47 6.38 10.65 13.26
C ASN A 47 5.89 10.29 11.85
N ALA A 48 5.03 11.10 11.23
CA ALA A 48 4.58 10.84 9.86
C ALA A 48 5.75 10.74 8.87
N ILE A 49 6.69 11.69 8.92
CA ILE A 49 7.90 11.68 8.09
C ILE A 49 8.77 10.45 8.39
N GLY A 50 8.97 10.12 9.67
CA GLY A 50 9.73 8.93 10.08
C GLY A 50 9.12 7.63 9.54
N TYR A 51 7.80 7.50 9.61
CA TYR A 51 7.07 6.34 9.07
C TYR A 51 7.23 6.25 7.55
N ILE A 52 6.98 7.34 6.83
CA ILE A 52 7.07 7.37 5.37
C ILE A 52 8.48 6.99 4.91
N SER A 53 9.51 7.52 5.58
CA SER A 53 10.91 7.22 5.27
C SER A 53 11.22 5.74 5.51
N ALA A 54 10.85 5.19 6.67
CA ALA A 54 11.06 3.78 7.00
C ALA A 54 10.31 2.85 6.06
N GLN A 55 9.09 3.21 5.65
CA GLN A 55 8.28 2.43 4.71
C GLN A 55 8.92 2.37 3.32
N CYS A 56 9.38 3.51 2.77
CA CYS A 56 10.06 3.54 1.48
C CYS A 56 11.39 2.77 1.51
N ILE A 57 12.22 3.00 2.54
CA ILE A 57 13.50 2.30 2.70
C ILE A 57 13.26 0.79 2.85
N GLY A 58 12.33 0.39 3.72
CA GLY A 58 12.00 -1.01 3.95
C GLY A 58 11.47 -1.71 2.71
N ALA A 59 10.62 -1.04 1.91
CA ALA A 59 10.12 -1.59 0.65
C ALA A 59 11.25 -1.83 -0.36
N ILE A 60 12.18 -0.88 -0.51
CA ILE A 60 13.35 -1.02 -1.41
C ILE A 60 14.28 -2.14 -0.93
N LEU A 61 14.63 -2.15 0.36
CA LEU A 61 15.48 -3.20 0.94
C LEU A 61 14.82 -4.58 0.83
N GLY A 62 13.49 -4.66 0.95
CA GLY A 62 12.74 -5.91 0.77
C GLY A 62 12.83 -6.46 -0.66
N VAL A 63 12.77 -5.59 -1.68
CA VAL A 63 12.98 -5.99 -3.09
C VAL A 63 14.40 -6.53 -3.29
N TRP A 64 15.41 -5.80 -2.83
CA TRP A 64 16.81 -6.22 -2.95
C TRP A 64 17.11 -7.52 -2.21
N LEU A 65 16.56 -7.69 -1.00
CA LEU A 65 16.67 -8.94 -0.25
C LEU A 65 16.03 -10.09 -1.01
N THR A 66 14.85 -9.87 -1.60
CA THR A 66 14.20 -10.86 -2.46
C THR A 66 15.08 -11.19 -3.67
N HIS A 67 15.66 -10.20 -4.34
CA HIS A 67 16.57 -10.44 -5.47
C HIS A 67 17.76 -11.30 -5.06
N LEU A 68 18.37 -11.04 -3.90
CA LEU A 68 19.45 -11.88 -3.36
C LEU A 68 18.98 -13.32 -3.08
N MET A 69 17.82 -13.49 -2.45
CA MET A 69 17.26 -14.83 -2.14
C MET A 69 16.99 -15.66 -3.39
N PHE A 70 16.63 -15.02 -4.51
CA PHE A 70 16.26 -15.69 -5.77
C PHE A 70 17.36 -15.63 -6.83
N GLY A 71 18.55 -15.12 -6.50
CA GLY A 71 19.69 -15.05 -7.43
C GLY A 71 19.46 -14.10 -8.62
N LEU A 72 18.63 -13.06 -8.45
CA LEU A 72 18.40 -12.01 -9.44
C LEU A 72 19.45 -10.90 -9.33
N SER A 73 19.54 -10.04 -10.36
CA SER A 73 20.34 -8.81 -10.28
C SER A 73 19.86 -7.95 -9.11
N LEU A 74 20.79 -7.51 -8.25
CA LEU A 74 20.43 -6.73 -7.07
C LEU A 74 19.67 -5.45 -7.43
N ILE A 75 20.16 -4.73 -8.43
CA ILE A 75 19.51 -3.54 -8.99
C ILE A 75 18.98 -3.90 -10.38
N GLU A 76 17.67 -3.79 -10.55
CA GLU A 76 16.99 -4.07 -11.81
C GLU A 76 15.87 -3.05 -11.98
N VAL A 77 15.87 -2.25 -13.04
CA VAL A 77 14.80 -1.28 -13.29
C VAL A 77 13.71 -1.95 -14.12
N SER A 78 12.46 -1.84 -13.67
CA SER A 78 11.34 -2.47 -14.35
C SER A 78 11.06 -1.85 -15.73
N SER A 79 10.75 -2.70 -16.70
CA SER A 79 10.25 -2.34 -18.02
C SER A 79 8.74 -2.60 -18.18
N LYS A 80 8.07 -3.09 -17.12
CA LYS A 80 6.67 -3.54 -17.19
C LYS A 80 5.70 -2.37 -17.30
N PRO A 81 4.98 -2.20 -18.43
CA PRO A 81 4.01 -1.12 -18.55
C PRO A 81 2.82 -1.36 -17.62
N ARG A 82 2.42 -0.31 -16.90
CA ARG A 82 1.23 -0.25 -16.06
C ARG A 82 0.53 1.10 -16.31
N ASN A 83 0.22 1.39 -17.57
CA ASN A 83 -0.46 2.62 -17.95
C ASN A 83 -1.91 2.39 -18.38
N GLY A 84 -2.62 3.51 -18.59
CA GLY A 84 -3.99 3.53 -19.06
C GLY A 84 -5.01 3.84 -17.97
N VAL A 85 -6.16 4.37 -18.40
CA VAL A 85 -7.23 4.85 -17.52
C VAL A 85 -7.70 3.77 -16.54
N GLY A 86 -7.78 2.51 -16.98
CA GLY A 86 -8.16 1.40 -16.11
C GLY A 86 -7.19 1.21 -14.93
N GLN A 87 -5.88 1.32 -15.17
CA GLN A 87 -4.86 1.18 -14.13
C GLN A 87 -4.92 2.33 -13.11
N TRP A 88 -5.07 3.56 -13.59
CA TRP A 88 -5.13 4.72 -12.70
C TRP A 88 -6.42 4.76 -11.88
N LEU A 89 -7.56 4.44 -12.50
CA LEU A 89 -8.84 4.31 -11.80
C LEU A 89 -8.77 3.18 -10.77
N SER A 90 -8.13 2.07 -11.12
CA SER A 90 -7.90 0.95 -10.22
C SER A 90 -7.12 1.38 -8.97
N GLU A 91 -6.06 2.18 -9.11
CA GLU A 91 -5.31 2.71 -7.96
C GLU A 91 -6.12 3.71 -7.13
N LEU A 92 -6.86 4.61 -7.77
CA LEU A 92 -7.76 5.54 -7.07
C LEU A 92 -8.77 4.76 -6.21
N VAL A 93 -9.48 3.81 -6.81
CA VAL A 93 -10.51 3.02 -6.14
C VAL A 93 -9.90 2.12 -5.06
N SER A 94 -8.76 1.46 -5.34
CA SER A 94 -8.07 0.61 -4.38
C SER A 94 -7.65 1.38 -3.13
N THR A 95 -7.06 2.56 -3.31
CA THR A 95 -6.64 3.41 -2.19
C THR A 95 -7.84 3.96 -1.43
N MET A 96 -8.92 4.37 -2.10
CA MET A 96 -10.16 4.80 -1.43
C MET A 96 -10.74 3.68 -0.55
N ILE A 97 -10.83 2.46 -1.10
CA ILE A 97 -11.30 1.28 -0.36
C ILE A 97 -10.41 1.04 0.85
N LEU A 98 -9.09 0.98 0.67
CA LEU A 98 -8.15 0.67 1.74
C LEU A 98 -8.21 1.71 2.87
N LEU A 99 -8.13 3.01 2.54
CA LEU A 99 -8.09 4.06 3.56
C LEU A 99 -9.42 4.18 4.30
N THR A 100 -10.55 4.13 3.58
CA THR A 100 -11.89 4.14 4.18
C THR A 100 -12.10 2.92 5.07
N LEU A 101 -11.69 1.73 4.61
CA LEU A 101 -11.74 0.51 5.40
C LEU A 101 -10.93 0.64 6.69
N ILE A 102 -9.69 1.10 6.63
CA ILE A 102 -8.84 1.28 7.81
C ILE A 102 -9.53 2.21 8.82
N ARG A 103 -10.06 3.35 8.34
CA ARG A 103 -10.79 4.31 9.18
C ARG A 103 -12.00 3.68 9.86
N LEU A 104 -12.83 2.96 9.11
CA LEU A 104 -14.04 2.31 9.62
C LEU A 104 -13.71 1.13 10.55
N ALA A 105 -12.71 0.33 10.21
CA ALA A 105 -12.24 -0.77 11.04
C ALA A 105 -11.72 -0.26 12.38
N LEU A 106 -10.89 0.80 12.39
CA LEU A 106 -10.43 1.41 13.63
C LEU A 106 -11.59 1.96 14.49
N LYS A 107 -12.66 2.46 13.86
CA LYS A 107 -13.82 3.01 14.57
C LYS A 107 -14.75 1.94 15.14
N TYR A 108 -15.03 0.89 14.38
CA TYR A 108 -16.14 -0.03 14.64
C TYR A 108 -15.70 -1.49 14.88
N ALA A 109 -14.47 -1.85 14.55
CA ALA A 109 -13.98 -3.22 14.61
C ALA A 109 -12.46 -3.26 14.85
N SER A 110 -11.97 -2.48 15.82
CA SER A 110 -10.55 -2.25 16.06
C SER A 110 -9.76 -3.55 16.29
N GLU A 111 -10.37 -4.54 16.93
CA GLU A 111 -9.77 -5.87 17.15
C GLU A 111 -9.62 -6.70 15.86
N LYS A 112 -10.33 -6.35 14.79
CA LYS A 112 -10.32 -7.08 13.51
C LYS A 112 -9.55 -6.35 12.41
N VAL A 113 -8.87 -5.25 12.71
CA VAL A 113 -8.17 -4.41 11.72
C VAL A 113 -7.19 -5.22 10.87
N ALA A 114 -6.37 -6.07 11.49
CA ALA A 114 -5.42 -6.91 10.77
C ALA A 114 -6.12 -7.83 9.75
N MET A 115 -7.20 -8.52 10.18
CA MET A 115 -7.98 -9.42 9.34
C MET A 115 -8.64 -8.68 8.18
N LEU A 116 -9.30 -7.56 8.46
CA LEU A 116 -10.04 -6.80 7.46
C LEU A 116 -9.11 -6.24 6.38
N ILE A 117 -7.95 -5.69 6.76
CA ILE A 117 -6.96 -5.19 5.81
C ILE A 117 -6.40 -6.35 4.97
N ALA A 118 -5.97 -7.44 5.61
CA ALA A 118 -5.39 -8.59 4.92
C ALA A 118 -6.35 -9.21 3.90
N MET A 119 -7.61 -9.45 4.29
CA MET A 119 -8.63 -10.01 3.40
C MET A 119 -8.96 -9.06 2.25
N THR A 120 -8.99 -7.76 2.52
CA THR A 120 -9.25 -6.75 1.47
C THR A 120 -8.11 -6.67 0.47
N VAL A 121 -6.85 -6.68 0.91
CA VAL A 121 -5.69 -6.69 0.00
C VAL A 121 -5.67 -7.99 -0.82
N THR A 122 -5.95 -9.13 -0.17
CA THR A 122 -6.03 -10.44 -0.85
C THR A 122 -7.08 -10.41 -1.96
N ALA A 123 -8.29 -9.94 -1.67
CA ALA A 123 -9.35 -9.80 -2.66
C ALA A 123 -9.01 -8.74 -3.73
N GLY A 124 -8.40 -7.64 -3.32
CA GLY A 124 -7.99 -6.52 -4.18
C GLY A 124 -7.12 -6.95 -5.34
N TYR A 125 -6.21 -7.90 -5.11
CA TYR A 125 -5.37 -8.47 -6.17
C TYR A 125 -6.20 -9.06 -7.32
N TRP A 126 -7.42 -9.54 -7.06
CA TRP A 126 -8.29 -10.18 -8.04
C TRP A 126 -9.27 -9.22 -8.71
N PHE A 127 -9.85 -8.28 -7.97
CA PHE A 127 -10.89 -7.40 -8.52
C PHE A 127 -10.37 -6.07 -9.07
N THR A 128 -9.06 -5.80 -8.98
CA THR A 128 -8.45 -4.55 -9.45
C THR A 128 -7.43 -4.82 -10.54
N SER A 129 -7.46 -4.04 -11.63
CA SER A 129 -6.54 -4.24 -12.77
C SER A 129 -5.09 -3.91 -12.44
N SER A 130 -4.86 -3.13 -11.39
CA SER A 130 -3.53 -2.77 -10.89
C SER A 130 -2.97 -3.75 -9.88
N THR A 131 -3.72 -4.79 -9.48
CA THR A 131 -3.34 -5.73 -8.41
C THR A 131 -3.16 -5.04 -7.04
N PHE A 132 -3.98 -4.02 -6.78
CA PHE A 132 -4.11 -3.34 -5.49
C PHE A 132 -2.79 -2.84 -4.89
N PHE A 133 -2.02 -2.01 -5.61
CA PHE A 133 -0.79 -1.45 -5.04
C PHE A 133 -1.15 -0.54 -3.87
N ALA A 134 -2.02 0.46 -4.12
CA ALA A 134 -2.64 1.35 -3.15
C ALA A 134 -1.67 1.96 -2.11
N ASN A 135 -0.38 2.03 -2.43
CA ASN A 135 0.71 2.28 -1.50
C ASN A 135 1.92 2.87 -2.26
N PRO A 136 2.26 4.16 -2.02
CA PRO A 136 3.38 4.80 -2.72
C PRO A 136 4.73 4.11 -2.48
N ALA A 137 5.00 3.59 -1.28
CA ALA A 137 6.27 2.92 -0.98
C ALA A 137 6.43 1.62 -1.79
N VAL A 138 5.36 0.83 -1.90
CA VAL A 138 5.34 -0.38 -2.74
C VAL A 138 5.44 -0.02 -4.22
N THR A 139 4.77 1.05 -4.65
CA THR A 139 4.81 1.51 -6.05
C THR A 139 6.22 1.93 -6.44
N ILE A 140 6.93 2.68 -5.59
CA ILE A 140 8.33 3.06 -5.80
C ILE A 140 9.21 1.81 -5.84
N ALA A 141 9.11 0.93 -4.84
CA ALA A 141 9.96 -0.26 -4.77
C ALA A 141 9.76 -1.20 -5.97
N ARG A 142 8.54 -1.31 -6.50
CA ARG A 142 8.24 -2.12 -7.68
C ARG A 142 8.81 -1.56 -8.99
N THR A 143 9.34 -0.33 -9.00
CA THR A 143 10.17 0.15 -10.12
C THR A 143 11.55 -0.49 -10.16
N LEU A 144 11.99 -1.11 -9.05
CA LEU A 144 13.30 -1.72 -8.87
C LEU A 144 13.29 -3.25 -8.97
N THR A 145 12.31 -3.81 -9.69
CA THR A 145 12.24 -5.23 -10.04
C THR A 145 11.54 -5.41 -11.39
N ASP A 146 12.12 -6.17 -12.33
CA ASP A 146 11.50 -6.44 -13.64
C ASP A 146 10.74 -7.78 -13.69
N THR A 147 10.41 -8.31 -12.52
CA THR A 147 9.52 -9.47 -12.35
C THR A 147 8.05 -9.12 -12.69
N PHE A 148 7.14 -10.08 -12.57
CA PHE A 148 5.72 -9.87 -12.91
C PHE A 148 5.00 -8.81 -12.04
N VAL A 149 5.57 -8.43 -10.90
CA VAL A 149 5.04 -7.37 -10.03
C VAL A 149 5.57 -5.98 -10.37
N GLY A 150 6.51 -5.88 -11.31
CA GLY A 150 7.16 -4.63 -11.67
C GLY A 150 6.23 -3.56 -12.27
N ILE A 151 6.70 -2.31 -12.22
CA ILE A 151 6.09 -1.15 -12.88
C ILE A 151 7.19 -0.25 -13.47
N ALA A 152 7.06 0.10 -14.75
CA ALA A 152 7.97 1.00 -15.42
C ALA A 152 8.01 2.39 -14.71
N PRO A 153 9.20 2.99 -14.50
CA PRO A 153 9.31 4.30 -13.85
C PRO A 153 8.47 5.41 -14.48
N ALA A 154 8.23 5.34 -15.79
CA ALA A 154 7.40 6.31 -16.51
C ALA A 154 5.92 6.33 -16.03
N ASP A 155 5.43 5.20 -15.50
CA ASP A 155 4.04 5.05 -15.05
C ASP A 155 3.86 5.39 -13.55
N LEU A 156 4.97 5.55 -12.81
CA LEU A 156 5.02 5.78 -11.37
C LEU A 156 4.21 7.01 -10.94
N LEU A 157 4.40 8.13 -11.63
CA LEU A 157 3.83 9.42 -11.25
C LEU A 157 2.30 9.37 -11.23
N LEU A 158 1.70 8.77 -12.26
CA LEU A 158 0.24 8.70 -12.39
C LEU A 158 -0.37 7.73 -11.39
N PHE A 159 0.31 6.62 -11.07
CA PHE A 159 -0.10 5.72 -9.99
C PHE A 159 -0.15 6.45 -8.65
N ILE A 160 0.96 7.08 -8.26
CA ILE A 160 1.04 7.80 -6.98
C ILE A 160 0.02 8.94 -6.95
N SER A 161 -0.14 9.68 -8.05
CA SER A 161 -1.13 10.77 -8.14
C SER A 161 -2.55 10.28 -7.88
N ALA A 162 -2.97 9.16 -8.48
CA ALA A 162 -4.28 8.56 -8.24
C ALA A 162 -4.47 8.17 -6.76
N GLN A 163 -3.44 7.60 -6.14
CA GLN A 163 -3.49 7.24 -4.72
C GLN A 163 -3.58 8.49 -3.80
N PHE A 164 -2.90 9.60 -4.14
CA PHE A 164 -3.03 10.87 -3.40
C PHE A 164 -4.41 11.51 -3.56
N VAL A 165 -5.01 11.44 -4.75
CA VAL A 165 -6.40 11.90 -4.96
C VAL A 165 -7.37 11.11 -4.07
N ALA A 166 -7.18 9.78 -3.94
CA ALA A 166 -7.94 8.96 -3.02
C ALA A 166 -7.76 9.38 -1.55
N LEU A 167 -6.55 9.74 -1.13
CA LEU A 167 -6.29 10.26 0.21
C LEU A 167 -7.06 11.56 0.46
N LEU A 168 -7.01 12.51 -0.49
CA LEU A 168 -7.73 13.78 -0.36
C LEU A 168 -9.24 13.55 -0.23
N PHE A 169 -9.80 12.66 -1.04
CA PHE A 169 -11.21 12.26 -0.94
C PHE A 169 -11.53 11.68 0.44
N THR A 170 -10.72 10.71 0.90
CA THR A 170 -10.96 10.02 2.18
C THR A 170 -10.88 10.99 3.36
N VAL A 171 -9.88 11.88 3.36
CA VAL A 171 -9.74 12.92 4.38
C VAL A 171 -10.93 13.88 4.38
N PHE A 172 -11.40 14.29 3.20
CA PHE A 172 -12.58 15.14 3.09
C PHE A 172 -13.83 14.44 3.65
N TRP A 173 -14.05 13.18 3.27
CA TRP A 173 -15.15 12.37 3.77
C TRP A 173 -15.10 12.19 5.30
N MET A 174 -13.92 11.91 5.87
CA MET A 174 -13.72 11.82 7.33
C MET A 174 -14.12 13.11 8.07
N LYS A 175 -13.88 14.28 7.47
CA LYS A 175 -14.28 15.57 8.06
C LYS A 175 -15.79 15.79 8.04
N LEU A 176 -16.50 15.24 7.06
CA LEU A 176 -17.96 15.28 7.00
C LEU A 176 -18.58 14.35 8.03
N GLU A 177 -18.00 13.16 8.20
CA GLU A 177 -18.45 12.13 9.15
C GLU A 177 -18.25 12.54 10.62
N ALA A 178 -17.30 13.45 10.90
CA ALA A 178 -17.01 13.95 12.24
C ALA A 178 -17.93 15.10 12.72
N LYS A 179 -18.79 15.61 11.83
CA LYS A 179 -19.82 16.63 12.15
C LYS A 179 -21.13 15.97 12.51
#